data_AF-A0A7V9S8T8-F1
#
_entry.id   AF-A0A7V9S8T8-F1
#
_cell.length_a   1.000
_cell.length_b   1.000
_cell.length_c   1.000
_cell.angle_alpha   90.00
_cell.angle_beta   90.00
_cell.angle_gamma   90.00
#
_symmetry.space_group_name_H-M   'P 1'
#
loop_
_entity.id
_entity.type
_entity.pdbx_description
1 polymer ?
#
loop_
_entity_poly.entity_id
_entity_poly.type
_entity_poly.pdbx_seq_one_letter_code
_entity_poly.pdbx_strand_id
1 'polypeptide(L)'
;MAINTSTISDPNAQRQLFVLVQAAKASVGVALGLAFFGVAGRPDLAETIALAGLAAPGVLAILGLTSIPLARLEQIGLAGFAALIGYLALLTGGVASPLVVWFALVPAEGALSGGRPAVVRAGLAAGAALLVVAVMQAMGALPASRLLYSGALPLWEIYACSVLAALVQAVLIAAAAQDRQRAADAAAAEGAAMYRFLADNAMDLITRHSPDGRIRFASPATSPLLGRLPDEIVGLALPTILHPDDLDAVQAALMESSYHGRAGSAEVRLRHKDGHFVWAEIRCRPARESAGEPADIVAVTRDISQRKAQEWALVEARDAALAANRAKSRFLANMSHELRTPLNAIIGFSEVMTREMFGPVGPRYQEYSRLIHESGAHLLELINSVLDMSKIEAGKFELAEELFDLGDVADSAVRFLKIPAERAGVALKLDIAPSARLVFADRRAVKQILVNLLSNGVKYTPPGGVVTVTARPEKGIEITVRDTGTGISKADLEQLGQPFEQVQNAEVRTKEGTGLGLALVKALAVMHGGEAVLASALGEGTIVTVRLPHAAVNAKGERLSTGKVLPFRAA
;
A
#
# COMPACT_ATOMS: atom_id res chain seq x y z
N MET A 1 21.09 32.65 -31.81
CA MET A 1 20.34 31.47 -32.30
C MET A 1 20.74 30.31 -31.40
N ALA A 2 19.89 29.96 -30.44
CA ALA A 2 20.19 28.94 -29.44
C ALA A 2 20.20 27.57 -30.13
N ILE A 3 21.37 26.95 -30.23
CA ILE A 3 21.52 25.60 -30.78
C ILE A 3 21.08 24.62 -29.69
N ASN A 4 20.01 23.89 -29.99
CA ASN A 4 19.36 22.91 -29.13
C ASN A 4 20.32 21.78 -28.77
N THR A 5 20.51 21.49 -27.48
CA THR A 5 21.48 20.52 -26.95
C THR A 5 21.21 19.06 -27.35
N SER A 6 20.06 18.77 -27.94
CA SER A 6 19.72 17.44 -28.47
C SER A 6 20.48 17.06 -29.76
N THR A 7 21.15 18.00 -30.43
CA THR A 7 21.91 17.70 -31.67
C THR A 7 23.31 17.15 -31.43
N ILE A 8 23.79 17.13 -30.18
CA ILE A 8 25.19 16.74 -29.87
C ILE A 8 25.39 15.22 -29.87
N SER A 9 24.31 14.42 -29.70
CA SER A 9 24.38 12.95 -29.71
C SER A 9 23.86 12.29 -30.99
N ASP A 10 23.36 13.05 -31.97
CA ASP A 10 22.89 12.50 -33.25
C ASP A 10 24.06 12.38 -34.25
N PRO A 11 24.46 11.15 -34.65
CA PRO A 11 25.55 10.94 -35.60
C PRO A 11 25.32 11.63 -36.96
N ASN A 12 24.06 11.82 -37.34
CA ASN A 12 23.71 12.49 -38.59
C ASN A 12 23.92 14.01 -38.51
N ALA A 13 23.62 14.62 -37.36
CA ALA A 13 23.82 16.05 -37.14
C ALA A 13 25.32 16.42 -37.14
N GLN A 14 26.17 15.58 -36.51
CA GLN A 14 27.62 15.77 -36.54
C GLN A 14 28.19 15.68 -37.96
N ARG A 15 27.69 14.73 -38.76
CA ARG A 15 28.09 14.58 -40.16
C ARG A 15 27.66 15.77 -41.04
N GLN A 16 26.46 16.28 -40.86
CA GLN A 16 26.00 17.48 -41.58
C GLN A 16 26.83 18.71 -41.23
N LEU A 17 27.17 18.89 -39.95
CA LEU A 17 28.05 19.97 -39.50
C LEU A 17 29.45 19.87 -40.14
N PHE A 18 30.03 18.66 -40.17
CA PHE A 18 31.31 18.42 -40.85
C PHE A 18 31.26 18.82 -42.33
N VAL A 19 30.22 18.40 -43.07
CA VAL A 19 30.06 18.74 -44.48
C VAL A 19 29.97 20.25 -44.68
N LEU A 20 29.19 20.94 -43.84
CA LEU A 20 29.01 22.40 -43.92
C LEU A 20 30.32 23.15 -43.65
N VAL A 21 31.07 22.76 -42.62
CA VAL A 21 32.37 23.36 -42.29
C VAL A 21 33.38 23.14 -43.41
N GLN A 22 33.45 21.92 -43.97
CA GLN A 22 34.37 21.62 -45.07
C GLN A 22 33.98 22.35 -46.36
N ALA A 23 32.69 22.49 -46.65
CA ALA A 23 32.20 23.28 -47.79
C ALA A 23 32.55 24.77 -47.63
N ALA A 24 32.38 25.35 -46.44
CA ALA A 24 32.77 26.73 -46.16
C ALA A 24 34.28 26.96 -46.34
N LYS A 25 35.12 26.03 -45.85
CA LYS A 25 36.57 26.07 -46.07
C LYS A 25 36.92 26.00 -47.56
N ALA A 26 36.23 25.17 -48.33
CA ALA A 26 36.42 25.08 -49.77
C ALA A 26 36.07 26.39 -50.48
N SER A 27 34.96 27.05 -50.09
CA SER A 27 34.57 28.36 -50.63
C SER A 27 35.62 29.43 -50.37
N VAL A 28 36.20 29.46 -49.15
CA VAL A 28 37.31 30.36 -48.83
C VAL A 28 38.56 30.03 -49.66
N GLY A 29 38.89 28.74 -49.80
CA GLY A 29 40.02 28.28 -50.63
C GLY A 29 39.87 28.69 -52.10
N VAL A 30 38.68 28.56 -52.68
CA VAL A 30 38.37 28.98 -54.05
C VAL A 30 38.46 30.51 -54.19
N ALA A 31 37.95 31.28 -53.22
CA ALA A 31 38.05 32.74 -53.23
C ALA A 31 39.52 33.22 -53.19
N LEU A 32 40.34 32.60 -52.34
CA LEU A 32 41.78 32.87 -52.29
C LEU A 32 42.47 32.51 -53.60
N GLY A 33 42.05 31.41 -54.24
CA GLY A 33 42.59 31.01 -55.55
C GLY A 33 42.22 31.97 -56.69
N LEU A 34 41.00 32.50 -56.70
CA LEU A 34 40.57 33.52 -57.66
C LEU A 34 41.30 34.85 -57.45
N ALA A 35 41.51 35.26 -56.20
CA ALA A 35 42.31 36.43 -55.86
C ALA A 35 43.77 36.27 -56.32
N PHE A 36 44.35 35.08 -56.14
CA PHE A 36 45.69 34.76 -56.63
C PHE A 36 45.78 34.89 -58.16
N PHE A 37 44.81 34.35 -58.91
CA PHE A 37 44.78 34.48 -60.37
C PHE A 37 44.71 35.93 -60.84
N GLY A 38 43.96 36.78 -60.11
CA GLY A 38 43.85 38.21 -60.41
C GLY A 38 45.14 39.01 -60.19
N VAL A 39 45.98 38.59 -59.22
CA VAL A 39 47.22 39.30 -58.85
C VAL A 39 48.46 38.73 -59.57
N ALA A 40 48.56 37.41 -59.68
CA ALA A 40 49.76 36.72 -60.20
C ALA A 40 49.63 36.24 -61.66
N GLY A 41 48.42 36.24 -62.23
CA GLY A 41 48.17 35.79 -63.60
C GLY A 41 48.10 34.27 -63.74
N ARG A 42 48.68 33.73 -64.82
CA ARG A 42 48.61 32.28 -65.13
C ARG A 42 49.48 31.46 -64.15
N PRO A 43 48.90 30.54 -63.37
CA PRO A 43 49.65 29.74 -62.41
C PRO A 43 50.56 28.74 -63.11
N ASP A 44 51.75 28.52 -62.55
CA ASP A 44 52.63 27.41 -62.96
C ASP A 44 52.17 26.07 -62.33
N LEU A 45 52.81 24.95 -62.70
CA LEU A 45 52.47 23.61 -62.21
C LEU A 45 52.45 23.55 -60.67
N ALA A 46 53.44 24.16 -60.01
CA ALA A 46 53.53 24.16 -58.56
C ALA A 46 52.40 24.96 -57.89
N GLU A 47 52.05 26.12 -58.46
CA GLU A 47 50.96 26.96 -57.97
C GLU A 47 49.60 26.30 -58.22
N THR A 48 49.45 25.57 -59.33
CA THR A 48 48.25 24.79 -59.64
C THR A 48 48.01 23.68 -58.62
N ILE A 49 49.07 23.01 -58.14
CA ILE A 49 48.97 22.00 -57.07
C ILE A 49 48.53 22.64 -55.75
N ALA A 50 49.05 23.82 -55.40
CA ALA A 50 48.64 24.55 -54.21
C ALA A 50 47.15 24.98 -54.27
N LEU A 51 46.70 25.48 -55.43
CA LEU A 51 45.30 25.86 -55.67
C LEU A 51 44.37 24.64 -55.59
N ALA A 52 44.78 23.49 -56.12
CA ALA A 52 44.04 22.24 -55.98
C ALA A 52 43.93 21.79 -54.52
N GLY A 53 45.00 21.98 -53.73
CA GLY A 53 45.00 21.70 -52.30
C GLY A 53 44.05 22.59 -51.49
N LEU A 54 43.92 23.87 -51.85
CA LEU A 54 42.94 24.79 -51.25
C LEU A 54 41.48 24.37 -51.51
N ALA A 55 41.23 23.64 -52.61
CA ALA A 55 39.92 23.07 -52.93
C ALA A 55 39.65 21.69 -52.28
N ALA A 56 40.66 21.05 -51.68
CA ALA A 56 40.54 19.72 -51.09
C ALA A 56 39.45 19.57 -50.00
N PRO A 57 39.15 20.58 -49.16
CA PRO A 57 38.00 20.54 -48.26
C PRO A 57 36.67 20.27 -48.97
N GLY A 58 36.50 20.70 -50.22
CA GLY A 58 35.29 20.45 -51.00
C GLY A 58 35.11 18.97 -51.33
N VAL A 59 36.21 18.27 -51.61
CA VAL A 59 36.21 16.81 -51.81
C VAL A 59 35.85 16.10 -50.50
N LEU A 60 36.38 16.56 -49.37
CA LEU A 60 36.03 16.02 -48.05
C LEU A 60 34.56 16.27 -47.68
N ALA A 61 33.99 17.41 -48.07
CA ALA A 61 32.57 17.69 -47.90
C ALA A 61 31.70 16.70 -48.69
N ILE A 62 32.06 16.39 -49.94
CA ILE A 62 31.36 15.39 -50.76
C ILE A 62 31.53 13.98 -50.16
N LEU A 63 32.74 13.60 -49.75
CA LEU A 63 32.99 12.32 -49.08
C LEU A 63 32.25 12.21 -47.74
N GLY A 64 32.00 13.33 -47.06
CA GLY A 64 31.18 13.42 -45.86
C GLY A 64 29.71 13.01 -46.07
N LEU A 65 29.22 13.01 -47.31
CA LEU A 65 27.88 12.52 -47.66
C LEU A 65 27.82 10.99 -47.86
N THR A 66 28.98 10.31 -47.85
CA THR A 66 29.09 8.85 -48.08
C THR A 66 29.15 8.05 -46.78
N SER A 67 29.22 6.72 -46.85
CA SER A 67 29.27 5.82 -45.67
C SER A 67 30.63 5.79 -44.94
N ILE A 68 31.63 6.58 -45.35
CA ILE A 68 32.95 6.59 -44.71
C ILE A 68 32.84 7.08 -43.25
N PRO A 69 33.50 6.42 -42.27
CA PRO A 69 33.49 6.86 -40.87
C PRO A 69 34.02 8.29 -40.70
N LEU A 70 33.27 9.13 -39.97
CA LEU A 70 33.58 10.54 -39.76
C LEU A 70 34.99 10.76 -39.18
N ALA A 71 35.38 9.96 -38.19
CA ALA A 71 36.71 10.01 -37.59
C ALA A 71 37.86 9.80 -38.59
N ARG A 72 37.63 9.05 -39.68
CA ARG A 72 38.64 8.88 -40.75
C ARG A 72 38.68 10.11 -41.65
N LEU A 73 37.53 10.68 -42.01
CA LEU A 73 37.45 11.89 -42.83
C LEU A 73 38.11 13.09 -42.14
N GLU A 74 37.89 13.25 -40.83
CA GLU A 74 38.57 14.28 -40.03
C GLU A 74 40.09 14.10 -40.02
N GLN A 75 40.57 12.86 -39.86
CA GLN A 75 42.01 12.57 -39.90
C GLN A 75 42.63 12.85 -41.27
N ILE A 76 41.94 12.47 -42.36
CA ILE A 76 42.36 12.77 -43.73
C ILE A 76 42.39 14.29 -43.94
N GLY A 77 41.39 15.02 -43.43
CA GLY A 77 41.34 16.47 -43.50
C GLY A 77 42.48 17.16 -42.77
N LEU A 78 42.77 16.77 -41.53
CA LEU A 78 43.87 17.34 -40.74
C LEU A 78 45.24 17.03 -41.35
N ALA A 79 45.44 15.80 -41.84
CA ALA A 79 46.67 15.42 -42.52
C ALA A 79 46.85 16.15 -43.86
N GLY A 80 45.77 16.28 -44.64
CA GLY A 80 45.76 17.05 -45.89
C GLY A 80 46.04 18.54 -45.67
N PHE A 81 45.48 19.12 -44.59
CA PHE A 81 45.75 20.50 -44.21
C PHE A 81 47.22 20.72 -43.80
N ALA A 82 47.80 19.82 -43.01
CA ALA A 82 49.22 19.85 -42.68
C ALA A 82 50.12 19.73 -43.94
N ALA A 83 49.78 18.83 -44.86
CA ALA A 83 50.51 18.66 -46.11
C ALA A 83 50.42 19.91 -47.00
N LEU A 84 49.24 20.55 -47.08
CA LEU A 84 49.04 21.79 -47.82
C LEU A 84 49.87 22.94 -47.23
N ILE A 85 49.86 23.12 -45.91
CA ILE A 85 50.70 24.13 -45.23
C ILE A 85 52.17 23.87 -45.54
N GLY A 86 52.63 22.61 -45.46
CA GLY A 86 54.00 22.25 -45.78
C GLY A 86 54.38 22.54 -47.24
N TYR A 87 53.50 22.21 -48.18
CA TYR A 87 53.72 22.49 -49.59
C TYR A 87 53.79 24.00 -49.87
N LEU A 88 52.87 24.78 -49.30
CA LEU A 88 52.90 26.24 -49.40
C LEU A 88 54.14 26.84 -48.72
N ALA A 89 54.59 26.28 -47.60
CA ALA A 89 55.81 26.70 -46.92
C ALA A 89 57.06 26.48 -47.80
N LEU A 90 57.16 25.33 -48.49
CA LEU A 90 58.22 25.07 -49.47
C LEU A 90 58.26 26.13 -50.58
N LEU A 91 57.09 26.55 -51.08
CA LEU A 91 56.99 27.57 -52.12
C LEU A 91 57.32 28.99 -51.62
N THR A 92 57.22 29.25 -50.32
CA THR A 92 57.27 30.61 -49.74
C THR A 92 58.46 30.85 -48.81
N GLY A 93 59.53 30.07 -48.95
CA GLY A 93 60.78 30.28 -48.20
C GLY A 93 61.14 29.19 -47.19
N GLY A 94 60.52 28.00 -47.29
CA GLY A 94 60.82 26.86 -46.43
C GLY A 94 60.40 27.09 -44.97
N VAL A 95 61.31 26.87 -44.03
CA VAL A 95 61.09 27.10 -42.60
C VAL A 95 61.01 28.59 -42.23
N ALA A 96 61.49 29.47 -43.11
CA ALA A 96 61.30 30.91 -43.00
C ALA A 96 60.05 31.37 -43.77
N SER A 97 59.06 30.49 -43.92
CA SER A 97 57.77 30.86 -44.50
C SER A 97 56.84 31.48 -43.46
N PRO A 98 56.05 32.50 -43.82
CA PRO A 98 54.98 33.04 -42.97
C PRO A 98 53.91 32.02 -42.56
N LEU A 99 53.85 30.85 -43.21
CA LEU A 99 52.85 29.82 -42.97
C LEU A 99 53.25 28.80 -41.90
N VAL A 100 54.50 28.82 -41.42
CA VAL A 100 54.98 27.85 -40.41
C VAL A 100 54.17 27.93 -39.11
N VAL A 101 53.68 29.11 -38.74
CA VAL A 101 52.82 29.32 -37.55
C VAL A 101 51.54 28.46 -37.60
N TRP A 102 51.05 28.13 -38.80
CA TRP A 102 49.83 27.35 -38.98
C TRP A 102 49.98 25.88 -38.58
N PHE A 103 51.20 25.34 -38.53
CA PHE A 103 51.42 23.96 -38.05
C PHE A 103 50.98 23.76 -36.60
N ALA A 104 51.04 24.80 -35.76
CA ALA A 104 50.58 24.75 -34.38
C ALA A 104 49.04 24.66 -34.27
N LEU A 105 48.30 25.11 -35.29
CA LEU A 105 46.84 25.09 -35.32
C LEU A 105 46.26 23.72 -35.71
N VAL A 106 47.02 22.89 -36.43
CA VAL A 106 46.59 21.55 -36.85
C VAL A 106 46.23 20.64 -35.66
N PRO A 107 47.08 20.44 -34.63
CA PRO A 107 46.71 19.66 -33.46
C PRO A 107 45.61 20.32 -32.62
N ALA A 108 45.55 21.66 -32.59
CA ALA A 108 44.51 22.40 -31.88
C ALA A 108 43.12 22.19 -32.50
N GLU A 109 43.04 22.14 -33.83
CA GLU A 109 41.81 21.79 -34.55
C GLU A 109 41.43 20.31 -34.32
N GLY A 110 42.42 19.42 -34.26
CA GLY A 110 42.21 18.00 -33.90
C GLY A 110 41.63 17.81 -32.50
N ALA A 111 41.86 18.74 -31.57
CA ALA A 111 41.29 18.71 -30.23
C ALA A 111 39.80 19.10 -30.20
N LEU A 112 39.32 19.83 -31.20
CA LEU A 112 37.90 20.15 -31.35
C LEU A 112 37.13 19.01 -32.02
N SER A 113 37.74 18.35 -33.00
CA SER A 113 37.08 17.32 -33.80
C SER A 113 37.09 15.95 -33.10
N GLY A 114 38.16 15.62 -32.37
CA GLY A 114 38.32 14.31 -31.76
C GLY A 114 38.96 14.32 -30.37
N GLY A 115 38.94 13.16 -29.71
CA GLY A 115 39.62 12.97 -28.43
C GLY A 115 41.15 12.95 -28.55
N ARG A 116 41.82 12.64 -27.44
CA ARG A 116 43.30 12.50 -27.35
C ARG A 116 43.99 11.83 -28.56
N PRO A 117 43.51 10.70 -29.12
CA PRO A 117 44.19 10.07 -30.27
C PRO A 117 44.15 10.90 -31.56
N ALA A 118 43.12 11.73 -31.76
CA ALA A 118 43.04 12.61 -32.92
C ALA A 118 44.09 13.73 -32.85
N VAL A 119 44.25 14.34 -31.67
CA VAL A 119 45.27 15.36 -31.39
C VAL A 119 46.67 14.82 -31.67
N VAL A 120 46.98 13.61 -31.18
CA VAL A 120 48.30 12.98 -31.39
C VAL A 120 48.57 12.72 -32.87
N ARG A 121 47.60 12.17 -33.61
CA ARG A 121 47.76 11.91 -35.06
C ARG A 121 47.91 13.20 -35.85
N ALA A 122 47.14 14.23 -35.53
CA ALA A 122 47.22 15.55 -36.16
C ALA A 122 48.58 16.22 -35.88
N GLY A 123 49.08 16.12 -34.64
CA GLY A 123 50.41 16.60 -34.27
C GLY A 123 51.54 15.86 -35.01
N LEU A 124 51.44 14.54 -35.14
CA LEU A 124 52.41 13.75 -35.92
C LEU A 124 52.39 14.13 -37.41
N ALA A 125 51.21 14.33 -38.01
CA ALA A 125 51.09 14.76 -39.39
C ALA A 125 51.68 16.17 -39.63
N ALA A 126 51.40 17.11 -38.73
CA ALA A 126 52.00 18.45 -38.76
C ALA A 126 53.53 18.41 -38.61
N GLY A 127 54.03 17.62 -37.66
CA GLY A 127 55.47 17.43 -37.45
C GLY A 127 56.17 16.79 -38.64
N ALA A 128 55.56 15.77 -39.26
CA ALA A 128 56.09 15.11 -40.45
C ALA A 128 56.14 16.08 -41.66
N ALA A 129 55.08 16.86 -41.88
CA ALA A 129 55.06 17.86 -42.94
C ALA A 129 56.11 18.97 -42.73
N LEU A 130 56.27 19.47 -41.50
CA LEU A 130 57.33 20.44 -41.17
C LEU A 130 58.75 19.84 -41.36
N LEU A 131 58.95 18.57 -41.01
CA LEU A 131 60.22 17.87 -41.24
C LEU A 131 60.55 17.79 -42.74
N VAL A 132 59.55 17.49 -43.59
CA VAL A 132 59.72 17.49 -45.06
C VAL A 132 60.15 18.87 -45.55
N VAL A 133 59.55 19.95 -45.02
CA VAL A 133 59.94 21.33 -45.34
C VAL A 133 61.41 21.58 -44.98
N ALA A 134 61.82 21.22 -43.77
CA ALA A 134 63.18 21.42 -43.28
C ALA A 134 64.23 20.62 -44.07
N VAL A 135 63.94 19.36 -44.41
CA VAL A 135 64.84 18.50 -45.19
C VAL A 135 65.02 19.02 -46.61
N MET A 136 63.93 19.38 -47.31
CA MET A 136 64.01 19.92 -48.67
C MET A 136 64.78 21.24 -48.72
N GLN A 137 64.63 22.09 -47.70
CA GLN A 137 65.42 23.31 -47.58
C GLN A 137 66.90 23.02 -47.35
N ALA A 138 67.24 22.07 -46.48
CA ALA A 138 68.63 21.67 -46.23
C ALA A 138 69.31 21.08 -47.48
N MET A 139 68.54 20.43 -48.35
CA MET A 139 69.02 19.90 -49.64
C MET A 139 69.12 20.97 -50.75
N GLY A 140 68.71 22.21 -50.49
CA GLY A 140 68.64 23.26 -51.51
C GLY A 140 67.62 22.99 -52.62
N ALA A 141 66.69 22.05 -52.40
CA ALA A 141 65.71 21.58 -53.39
C ALA A 141 64.39 22.37 -53.30
N LEU A 142 64.45 23.67 -52.98
CA LEU A 142 63.26 24.51 -52.91
C LEU A 142 62.79 24.85 -54.34
N PRO A 143 61.52 24.60 -54.69
CA PRO A 143 60.97 24.97 -55.99
C PRO A 143 61.02 26.49 -56.20
N ALA A 144 61.47 26.93 -57.37
CA ALA A 144 61.48 28.34 -57.74
C ALA A 144 60.04 28.83 -57.97
N SER A 145 59.42 29.44 -56.95
CA SER A 145 58.08 30.03 -57.07
C SER A 145 58.16 31.49 -57.54
N ARG A 146 57.23 31.90 -58.41
CA ARG A 146 57.13 33.30 -58.87
C ARG A 146 56.45 34.21 -57.85
N LEU A 147 55.73 33.63 -56.89
CA LEU A 147 55.04 34.26 -55.77
C LEU A 147 55.89 35.27 -54.97
N LEU A 148 57.21 35.06 -54.87
CA LEU A 148 58.13 35.95 -54.16
C LEU A 148 59.08 36.74 -55.07
N TYR A 149 59.22 36.35 -56.34
CA TYR A 149 60.17 36.95 -57.28
C TYR A 149 59.64 38.19 -58.01
N SER A 150 58.32 38.40 -58.08
CA SER A 150 57.73 39.49 -58.86
C SER A 150 57.73 40.86 -58.18
N GLY A 151 58.12 40.95 -56.90
CA GLY A 151 58.05 42.21 -56.14
C GLY A 151 56.64 42.79 -55.98
N ALA A 152 55.59 42.01 -56.29
CA ALA A 152 54.21 42.48 -56.33
C ALA A 152 53.59 42.72 -54.94
N LEU A 153 54.09 42.06 -53.89
CA LEU A 153 53.71 42.27 -52.49
C LEU A 153 54.96 42.22 -51.60
N PRO A 154 55.15 43.16 -50.66
CA PRO A 154 56.28 43.12 -49.74
C PRO A 154 56.11 41.97 -48.74
N LEU A 155 57.19 41.22 -48.50
CA LEU A 155 57.25 40.04 -47.63
C LEU A 155 56.56 40.25 -46.26
N TRP A 156 56.72 41.42 -45.63
CA TRP A 156 56.17 41.71 -44.31
C TRP A 156 54.63 41.77 -44.27
N GLU A 157 53.95 42.13 -45.36
CA GLU A 157 52.48 42.17 -45.42
C GLU A 157 51.89 40.75 -45.41
N ILE A 158 52.51 39.82 -46.12
CA ILE A 158 52.10 38.40 -46.14
C ILE A 158 52.31 37.78 -44.75
N TYR A 159 53.41 38.12 -44.09
CA TYR A 159 53.67 37.73 -42.70
C TYR A 159 52.64 38.29 -41.72
N ALA A 160 52.33 39.58 -41.81
CA ALA A 160 51.34 40.20 -40.94
C ALA A 160 49.94 39.57 -41.14
N CYS A 161 49.54 39.35 -42.39
CA CYS A 161 48.27 38.72 -42.72
C CYS A 161 48.19 37.26 -42.28
N SER A 162 49.26 36.46 -42.46
CA SER A 162 49.27 35.05 -42.07
C SER A 162 49.21 34.88 -40.55
N VAL A 163 49.94 35.71 -39.80
CA VAL A 163 49.96 35.70 -38.34
C VAL A 163 48.63 36.20 -37.79
N LEU A 164 48.06 37.27 -38.35
CA LEU A 164 46.74 37.76 -37.96
C LEU A 164 45.66 36.70 -38.20
N ALA A 165 45.67 36.04 -39.36
CA ALA A 165 44.73 34.96 -39.66
C ALA A 165 44.92 33.74 -38.75
N ALA A 166 46.18 33.38 -38.42
CA ALA A 166 46.47 32.31 -37.47
C ALA A 166 46.00 32.66 -36.05
N LEU A 167 46.15 33.92 -35.61
CA LEU A 167 45.64 34.41 -34.33
C LEU A 167 44.12 34.39 -34.27
N VAL A 168 43.43 34.87 -35.31
CA VAL A 168 41.98 34.80 -35.41
C VAL A 168 41.51 33.34 -35.34
N GLN A 169 42.16 32.44 -36.08
CA GLN A 169 41.84 31.01 -36.04
C GLN A 169 42.10 30.39 -34.65
N ALA A 170 43.19 30.76 -33.98
CA ALA A 170 43.50 30.32 -32.63
C ALA A 170 42.41 30.77 -31.63
N VAL A 171 41.96 32.03 -31.73
CA VAL A 171 40.88 32.58 -30.90
C VAL A 171 39.57 31.85 -31.14
N LEU A 172 39.22 31.57 -32.41
CA LEU A 172 38.02 30.80 -32.75
C LEU A 172 38.08 29.37 -32.20
N ILE A 173 39.24 28.71 -32.28
CA ILE A 173 39.44 27.37 -31.74
C ILE A 173 39.31 27.37 -30.20
N ALA A 174 39.94 28.34 -29.53
CA ALA A 174 39.87 28.48 -28.09
C ALA A 174 38.45 28.78 -27.61
N ALA A 175 37.71 29.65 -28.31
CA ALA A 175 36.31 29.94 -28.02
C ALA A 175 35.43 28.69 -28.18
N ALA A 176 35.60 27.93 -29.26
CA ALA A 176 34.87 26.69 -29.49
C ALA A 176 35.16 25.62 -28.43
N ALA A 177 36.42 25.50 -27.99
CA ALA A 177 36.82 24.58 -26.92
C ALA A 177 36.17 24.98 -25.58
N GLN A 178 36.16 26.27 -25.26
CA GLN A 178 35.55 26.79 -24.04
C GLN A 178 34.03 26.59 -24.03
N ASP A 179 33.35 26.81 -25.16
CA ASP A 179 31.91 26.59 -25.26
C ASP A 179 31.54 25.11 -25.13
N ARG A 180 32.35 24.20 -25.69
CA ARG A 180 32.17 22.74 -25.51
C ARG A 180 32.33 22.33 -24.06
N GLN A 181 33.31 22.87 -23.35
CA GLN A 181 33.52 22.60 -21.93
C GLN A 181 32.34 23.10 -21.09
N ARG A 182 31.90 24.35 -21.31
CA ARG A 182 30.72 24.91 -20.63
C ARG A 182 29.46 24.10 -20.88
N ALA A 183 29.24 23.63 -22.11
CA ALA A 183 28.08 22.80 -22.44
C ALA A 183 28.14 21.44 -21.71
N ALA A 184 29.33 20.83 -21.61
CA ALA A 184 29.52 19.58 -20.87
C ALA A 184 29.28 19.78 -19.36
N ASP A 185 29.81 20.84 -18.78
CA ASP A 185 29.62 21.18 -17.37
C ASP A 185 28.16 21.50 -17.06
N ALA A 186 27.48 22.24 -17.95
CA ALA A 186 26.04 22.53 -17.84
C ALA A 186 25.19 21.26 -17.93
N ALA A 187 25.47 20.37 -18.88
CA ALA A 187 24.76 19.10 -19.02
C ALA A 187 24.99 18.17 -17.80
N ALA A 188 26.21 18.15 -17.25
CA ALA A 188 26.50 17.42 -16.03
C ALA A 188 25.75 18.01 -14.82
N ALA A 189 25.70 19.34 -14.70
CA ALA A 189 24.95 20.03 -13.66
C ALA A 189 23.44 19.77 -13.77
N GLU A 190 22.89 19.82 -14.98
CA GLU A 190 21.48 19.51 -15.26
C GLU A 190 21.15 18.05 -14.92
N GLY A 191 21.99 17.10 -15.32
CA GLY A 191 21.82 15.68 -14.96
C GLY A 191 21.85 15.45 -13.45
N ALA A 192 22.78 16.09 -12.74
CA ALA A 192 22.85 16.02 -11.29
C ALA A 192 21.62 16.66 -10.62
N ALA A 193 21.12 17.79 -11.14
CA ALA A 193 19.91 18.44 -10.66
C ALA A 193 18.66 17.57 -10.88
N MET A 194 18.53 16.95 -12.06
CA MET A 194 17.43 16.03 -12.37
C MET A 194 17.43 14.82 -11.43
N TYR A 195 18.60 14.21 -11.18
CA TYR A 195 18.71 13.10 -10.23
C TYR A 195 18.23 13.50 -8.83
N ARG A 196 18.68 14.66 -8.31
CA ARG A 196 18.23 15.14 -7.00
C ARG A 196 16.73 15.41 -7.00
N PHE A 197 16.19 16.07 -8.03
CA PHE A 197 14.76 16.34 -8.15
C PHE A 197 13.92 15.05 -8.08
N LEU A 198 14.33 14.00 -8.80
CA LEU A 198 13.63 12.71 -8.77
C LEU A 198 13.72 12.02 -7.40
N ALA A 199 14.88 12.07 -6.74
CA ALA A 199 15.06 11.50 -5.41
C ALA A 199 14.27 12.28 -4.34
N ASP A 200 14.23 13.61 -4.43
CA ASP A 200 13.57 14.49 -3.47
C ASP A 200 12.04 14.42 -3.56
N ASN A 201 11.50 14.10 -4.74
CA ASN A 201 10.07 13.97 -5.00
C ASN A 201 9.59 12.50 -5.06
N ALA A 202 10.46 11.53 -4.71
CA ALA A 202 10.05 10.13 -4.62
C ALA A 202 9.11 9.94 -3.41
N MET A 203 8.01 9.21 -3.62
CA MET A 203 7.08 8.86 -2.53
C MET A 203 7.56 7.65 -1.74
N ASP A 204 8.16 6.67 -2.43
CA ASP A 204 8.77 5.50 -1.81
C ASP A 204 10.21 5.86 -1.38
N LEU A 205 10.67 5.30 -0.26
CA LEU A 205 12.03 5.49 0.23
C LEU A 205 13.02 4.76 -0.67
N ILE A 206 13.90 5.51 -1.32
CA ILE A 206 15.01 4.99 -2.11
C ILE A 206 16.27 5.01 -1.25
N THR A 207 16.88 3.85 -1.08
CA THR A 207 18.16 3.72 -0.37
C THR A 207 19.20 3.02 -1.23
N ARG A 208 20.45 3.49 -1.13
CA ARG A 208 21.61 2.81 -1.72
C ARG A 208 22.41 2.21 -0.58
N HIS A 209 22.73 0.93 -0.70
CA HIS A 209 23.47 0.18 0.29
C HIS A 209 24.83 -0.23 -0.28
N SER A 210 25.82 -0.23 0.60
CA SER A 210 27.09 -0.91 0.34
C SER A 210 26.92 -2.43 0.39
N PRO A 211 27.89 -3.20 -0.12
CA PRO A 211 27.87 -4.67 -0.04
C PRO A 211 27.81 -5.24 1.40
N ASP A 212 28.26 -4.48 2.40
CA ASP A 212 28.16 -4.81 3.83
C ASP A 212 26.80 -4.41 4.45
N GLY A 213 25.84 -3.94 3.65
CA GLY A 213 24.47 -3.65 4.08
C GLY A 213 24.29 -2.33 4.83
N ARG A 214 25.24 -1.39 4.70
CA ARG A 214 25.12 -0.04 5.28
C ARG A 214 24.52 0.93 4.28
N ILE A 215 23.70 1.84 4.78
CA ILE A 215 23.03 2.84 3.96
C ILE A 215 24.03 3.94 3.56
N ARG A 216 24.33 4.07 2.28
CA ARG A 216 25.18 5.14 1.70
C ARG A 216 24.39 6.37 1.28
N PHE A 217 23.11 6.17 0.95
CA PHE A 217 22.21 7.23 0.51
C PHE A 217 20.79 6.87 0.90
N ALA A 218 20.00 7.87 1.28
CA ALA A 218 18.58 7.77 1.53
C ALA A 218 17.87 9.00 0.94
N SER A 219 16.76 8.80 0.24
CA SER A 219 15.90 9.89 -0.22
C SER A 219 15.14 10.56 0.94
N PRO A 220 14.67 11.81 0.78
CA PRO A 220 13.87 12.52 1.80
C PRO A 220 12.58 11.80 2.25
N ALA A 221 12.05 10.89 1.44
CA ALA A 221 10.92 10.00 1.78
C ALA A 221 11.12 9.18 3.07
N THR A 222 12.33 9.14 3.63
CA THR A 222 12.55 8.54 4.94
C THR A 222 11.88 9.30 6.10
N SER A 223 11.70 10.61 6.00
CA SER A 223 11.04 11.41 7.03
C SER A 223 9.56 11.07 7.21
N PRO A 224 8.73 11.00 6.14
CA PRO A 224 7.35 10.56 6.31
C PRO A 224 7.23 9.08 6.72
N LEU A 225 8.17 8.21 6.32
CA LEU A 225 8.10 6.77 6.63
C LEU A 225 8.61 6.40 8.04
N LEU A 226 9.74 6.97 8.47
CA LEU A 226 10.45 6.60 9.71
C LEU A 226 10.58 7.76 10.71
N GLY A 227 10.18 8.97 10.32
CA GLY A 227 10.28 10.18 11.13
C GLY A 227 11.70 10.72 11.28
N ARG A 228 12.67 10.09 10.61
CA ARG A 228 14.10 10.41 10.65
C ARG A 228 14.52 11.23 9.45
N LEU A 229 15.59 12.00 9.57
CA LEU A 229 16.20 12.70 8.44
C LEU A 229 17.15 11.76 7.68
N PRO A 230 17.41 11.99 6.37
CA PRO A 230 18.35 11.17 5.60
C PRO A 230 19.71 11.01 6.29
N ASP A 231 20.27 12.10 6.82
CA ASP A 231 21.59 12.13 7.46
C ASP A 231 21.65 11.30 8.75
N GLU A 232 20.51 11.04 9.41
CA GLU A 232 20.45 10.21 10.61
C GLU A 232 20.49 8.70 10.29
N ILE A 233 20.23 8.33 9.04
CA ILE A 233 20.11 6.94 8.60
C ILE A 233 21.32 6.51 7.77
N VAL A 234 21.94 7.45 7.06
CA VAL A 234 23.20 7.18 6.35
C VAL A 234 24.25 6.67 7.35
N GLY A 235 24.87 5.54 7.01
CA GLY A 235 25.84 4.82 7.83
C GLY A 235 25.26 3.76 8.77
N LEU A 236 23.95 3.78 9.02
CA LEU A 236 23.29 2.76 9.85
C LEU A 236 23.28 1.40 9.14
N ALA A 237 23.34 0.36 9.97
CA ALA A 237 23.09 -1.01 9.55
C ALA A 237 21.59 -1.31 9.65
N LEU A 238 21.06 -2.08 8.71
CA LEU A 238 19.65 -2.45 8.63
C LEU A 238 19.05 -3.01 9.95
N PRO A 239 19.76 -3.84 10.75
CA PRO A 239 19.20 -4.37 12.00
C PRO A 239 18.81 -3.31 13.04
N THR A 240 19.36 -2.09 12.94
CA THR A 240 19.05 -0.99 13.87
C THR A 240 17.64 -0.42 13.65
N ILE A 241 17.09 -0.56 12.44
CA ILE A 241 15.80 0.02 12.02
C ILE A 241 14.74 -1.04 11.68
N LEU A 242 15.07 -2.33 11.79
CA LEU A 242 14.18 -3.46 11.54
C LEU A 242 13.70 -4.10 12.85
N HIS A 243 12.53 -4.72 12.79
CA HIS A 243 12.09 -5.63 13.84
C HIS A 243 12.97 -6.89 13.86
N PRO A 244 13.37 -7.41 15.04
CA PRO A 244 14.25 -8.58 15.15
C PRO A 244 13.79 -9.82 14.39
N ASP A 245 12.49 -10.15 14.47
CA ASP A 245 11.92 -11.30 13.76
C ASP A 245 11.98 -11.21 12.22
N ASP A 246 12.16 -10.01 11.67
CA ASP A 246 12.08 -9.77 10.23
C ASP A 246 13.47 -9.69 9.58
N LEU A 247 14.55 -9.86 10.37
CA LEU A 247 15.94 -9.77 9.91
C LEU A 247 16.27 -10.81 8.83
N ASP A 248 15.87 -12.06 9.05
CA ASP A 248 16.14 -13.17 8.14
C ASP A 248 15.50 -12.93 6.76
N ALA A 249 14.29 -12.38 6.74
CA ALA A 249 13.56 -12.07 5.51
C ALA A 249 14.26 -10.98 4.68
N VAL A 250 14.77 -9.92 5.33
CA VAL A 250 15.53 -8.87 4.63
C VAL A 250 16.88 -9.38 4.15
N GLN A 251 17.59 -10.16 4.98
CA GLN A 251 18.86 -10.76 4.59
C GLN A 251 18.71 -11.66 3.36
N ALA A 252 17.67 -12.49 3.32
CA ALA A 252 17.36 -13.30 2.15
C ALA A 252 17.10 -12.43 0.90
N ALA A 253 16.30 -11.37 1.02
CA ALA A 253 16.01 -10.46 -0.10
C ALA A 253 17.27 -9.73 -0.62
N LEU A 254 18.17 -9.32 0.27
CA LEU A 254 19.44 -8.70 -0.10
C LEU A 254 20.40 -9.70 -0.74
N MET A 255 20.47 -10.92 -0.21
CA MET A 255 21.33 -11.99 -0.72
C MET A 255 20.90 -12.40 -2.14
N GLU A 256 19.59 -12.56 -2.38
CA GLU A 256 19.01 -12.82 -3.71
C GLU A 256 19.41 -11.75 -4.73
N SER A 257 19.40 -10.48 -4.30
CA SER A 257 19.81 -9.34 -5.14
C SER A 257 21.31 -9.24 -5.37
N SER A 258 22.13 -9.49 -4.35
CA SER A 258 23.58 -9.31 -4.41
C SER A 258 24.29 -10.46 -5.11
N TYR A 259 23.86 -11.70 -4.89
CA TYR A 259 24.55 -12.89 -5.39
C TYR A 259 23.94 -13.46 -6.67
N HIS A 260 22.61 -13.39 -6.81
CA HIS A 260 21.91 -13.99 -7.95
C HIS A 260 21.48 -12.97 -9.01
N GLY A 261 21.66 -11.67 -8.73
CA GLY A 261 21.27 -10.59 -9.63
C GLY A 261 19.74 -10.50 -9.86
N ARG A 262 18.94 -11.11 -8.99
CA ARG A 262 17.47 -11.16 -9.08
C ARG A 262 16.83 -10.14 -8.16
N ALA A 263 15.62 -9.69 -8.48
CA ALA A 263 14.90 -8.80 -7.56
C ALA A 263 14.46 -9.59 -6.33
N GLY A 264 14.93 -9.20 -5.15
CA GLY A 264 14.46 -9.71 -3.86
C GLY A 264 13.39 -8.78 -3.27
N SER A 265 12.40 -9.35 -2.57
CA SER A 265 11.37 -8.57 -1.87
C SER A 265 11.04 -9.16 -0.50
N ALA A 266 10.80 -8.30 0.49
CA ALA A 266 10.35 -8.69 1.83
C ALA A 266 9.36 -7.68 2.40
N GLU A 267 8.31 -8.18 3.07
CA GLU A 267 7.42 -7.36 3.90
C GLU A 267 7.89 -7.41 5.34
N VAL A 268 8.19 -6.24 5.92
CA VAL A 268 8.88 -6.14 7.21
C VAL A 268 8.37 -4.98 8.04
N ARG A 269 8.65 -5.03 9.33
CA ARG A 269 8.34 -3.96 10.28
C ARG A 269 9.57 -3.10 10.49
N LEU A 270 9.47 -1.84 10.10
CA LEU A 270 10.49 -0.83 10.33
C LEU A 270 10.16 -0.03 11.59
N ARG A 271 11.19 0.27 12.39
CA ARG A 271 11.05 1.03 13.62
C ARG A 271 11.06 2.52 13.34
N HIS A 272 9.94 3.18 13.63
CA HIS A 272 9.83 4.64 13.60
C HIS A 272 10.66 5.27 14.74
N LYS A 273 11.09 6.53 14.59
CA LYS A 273 11.81 7.24 15.68
C LYS A 273 11.02 7.30 16.99
N ASP A 274 9.70 7.35 16.91
CA ASP A 274 8.78 7.42 18.06
C ASP A 274 8.55 6.05 18.72
N GLY A 275 9.22 4.99 18.23
CA GLY A 275 9.25 3.67 18.86
C GLY A 275 8.18 2.68 18.38
N HIS A 276 7.17 3.13 17.62
CA HIS A 276 6.22 2.23 16.97
C HIS A 276 6.79 1.60 15.69
N PHE A 277 6.12 0.57 15.18
CA PHE A 277 6.49 -0.11 13.94
C PHE A 277 5.59 0.28 12.78
N VAL A 278 6.20 0.48 11.62
CA VAL A 278 5.55 0.76 10.34
C VAL A 278 5.76 -0.45 9.44
N TRP A 279 4.70 -0.95 8.82
CA TRP A 279 4.83 -2.04 7.86
C TRP A 279 5.35 -1.51 6.54
N ALA A 280 6.42 -2.09 6.02
CA ALA A 280 7.03 -1.70 4.77
C ALA A 280 7.33 -2.90 3.87
N GLU A 281 7.16 -2.73 2.57
CA GLU A 281 7.67 -3.65 1.56
C GLU A 281 9.00 -3.12 1.04
N ILE A 282 10.07 -3.91 1.16
CA ILE A 282 11.40 -3.61 0.64
C ILE A 282 11.63 -4.42 -0.64
N ARG A 283 12.06 -3.76 -1.72
CA ARG A 283 12.45 -4.38 -2.98
C ARG A 283 13.88 -4.00 -3.35
N CYS A 284 14.75 -4.99 -3.51
CA CYS A 284 16.17 -4.79 -3.75
C CYS A 284 16.56 -5.15 -5.18
N ARG A 285 17.45 -4.36 -5.79
CA ARG A 285 18.10 -4.64 -7.08
C ARG A 285 19.58 -4.23 -7.06
N PRO A 286 20.45 -4.94 -7.80
CA PRO A 286 21.85 -4.53 -7.94
C PRO A 286 21.97 -3.26 -8.81
N ALA A 287 22.75 -2.28 -8.36
CA ALA A 287 23.19 -1.16 -9.18
C ALA A 287 24.40 -1.59 -10.01
N ARG A 288 24.36 -1.30 -11.32
CA ARG A 288 25.26 -1.86 -12.35
C ARG A 288 26.74 -1.99 -11.96
N GLU A 289 27.27 -3.14 -12.37
CA GLU A 289 28.65 -3.61 -12.34
C GLU A 289 29.57 -2.72 -13.20
N SER A 290 30.47 -1.97 -12.57
CA SER A 290 31.70 -1.51 -13.22
C SER A 290 32.76 -2.56 -12.90
N ALA A 291 33.34 -3.17 -13.95
CA ALA A 291 34.12 -4.39 -13.89
C ALA A 291 35.07 -4.50 -12.67
N GLY A 292 34.81 -5.46 -11.79
CA GLY A 292 35.73 -5.91 -10.73
C GLY A 292 35.39 -5.52 -9.29
N GLU A 293 34.37 -4.68 -9.04
CA GLU A 293 33.93 -4.33 -7.68
C GLU A 293 32.52 -4.87 -7.34
N PRO A 294 32.27 -5.29 -6.08
CA PRO A 294 30.95 -5.71 -5.64
C PRO A 294 29.93 -4.58 -5.81
N ALA A 295 28.84 -4.89 -6.51
CA ALA A 295 27.79 -3.94 -6.86
C ALA A 295 27.06 -3.40 -5.61
N ASP A 296 26.87 -2.09 -5.56
CA ASP A 296 25.97 -1.49 -4.57
C ASP A 296 24.52 -1.95 -4.81
N ILE A 297 23.73 -2.02 -3.74
CA ILE A 297 22.34 -2.46 -3.81
C ILE A 297 21.44 -1.24 -3.73
N VAL A 298 20.49 -1.11 -4.64
CA VAL A 298 19.41 -0.11 -4.55
C VAL A 298 18.17 -0.81 -4.02
N ALA A 299 17.66 -0.31 -2.91
CA ALA A 299 16.41 -0.76 -2.31
C ALA A 299 15.35 0.33 -2.39
N VAL A 300 14.15 -0.06 -2.78
CA VAL A 300 12.94 0.78 -2.74
C VAL A 300 12.04 0.24 -1.64
N THR A 301 11.66 1.11 -0.72
CA THR A 301 10.87 0.77 0.46
C THR A 301 9.56 1.53 0.45
N ARG A 302 8.45 0.80 0.43
CA ARG A 302 7.09 1.35 0.39
C ARG A 302 6.35 1.09 1.69
N ASP A 303 5.66 2.09 2.21
CA ASP A 303 4.73 1.90 3.34
C ASP A 303 3.51 1.06 2.90
N ILE A 304 3.25 -0.03 3.61
CA ILE A 304 2.10 -0.93 3.38
C ILE A 304 1.19 -1.02 4.63
N SER A 305 1.34 -0.11 5.59
CA SER A 305 0.58 -0.10 6.84
C SER A 305 -0.93 -0.01 6.61
N GLN A 306 -1.35 0.86 5.68
CA GLN A 306 -2.77 0.98 5.32
C GLN A 306 -3.30 -0.32 4.69
N ARG A 307 -2.52 -0.97 3.83
CA ARG A 307 -2.89 -2.26 3.22
C ARG A 307 -3.04 -3.34 4.28
N LYS A 308 -2.10 -3.44 5.24
CA LYS A 308 -2.18 -4.40 6.35
C LYS A 308 -3.38 -4.15 7.26
N ALA A 309 -3.69 -2.88 7.57
CA ALA A 309 -4.86 -2.53 8.36
C ALA A 309 -6.17 -2.96 7.68
N GLN A 310 -6.27 -2.78 6.34
CA GLN A 310 -7.42 -3.24 5.57
C GLN A 310 -7.51 -4.77 5.51
N GLU A 311 -6.39 -5.47 5.29
CA GLU A 311 -6.33 -6.94 5.32
C GLU A 311 -6.82 -7.49 6.67
N TRP A 312 -6.39 -6.91 7.79
CA TRP A 312 -6.83 -7.31 9.13
C TRP A 312 -8.31 -7.01 9.39
N ALA A 313 -8.79 -5.82 9.03
CA ALA A 313 -10.21 -5.47 9.17
C ALA A 313 -11.12 -6.42 8.37
N LEU A 314 -10.68 -6.85 7.19
CA LEU A 314 -11.42 -7.84 6.38
C LEU A 314 -11.46 -9.22 7.06
N VAL A 315 -10.34 -9.67 7.63
CA VAL A 315 -10.29 -10.94 8.36
C VAL A 315 -11.21 -10.90 9.59
N GLU A 316 -11.17 -9.83 10.37
CA GLU A 316 -12.03 -9.65 11.54
C GLU A 316 -13.52 -9.65 11.16
N ALA A 317 -13.90 -8.88 10.14
CA ALA A 317 -15.27 -8.83 9.64
C ALA A 317 -15.75 -10.21 9.14
N ARG A 318 -14.89 -10.96 8.44
CA ARG A 318 -15.19 -12.32 7.99
C ARG A 318 -15.42 -13.25 9.18
N ASP A 319 -14.55 -13.20 10.18
CA ASP A 319 -14.62 -14.10 11.33
C ASP A 319 -15.85 -13.82 12.19
N ALA A 320 -16.21 -12.54 12.38
CA ALA A 320 -17.46 -12.14 13.00
C ALA A 320 -18.69 -12.66 12.22
N ALA A 321 -18.70 -12.51 10.89
CA ALA A 321 -19.79 -13.01 10.05
C ALA A 321 -19.92 -14.54 10.11
N LEU A 322 -18.80 -15.28 10.11
CA LEU A 322 -18.79 -16.73 10.24
C LEU A 322 -19.30 -17.18 11.62
N ALA A 323 -18.91 -16.50 12.69
CA ALA A 323 -19.40 -16.78 14.03
C ALA A 323 -20.93 -16.57 14.12
N ALA A 324 -21.45 -15.46 13.61
CA ALA A 324 -22.88 -15.18 13.56
C ALA A 324 -23.65 -16.23 12.73
N ASN A 325 -23.13 -16.62 11.57
CA ASN A 325 -23.78 -17.64 10.73
C ASN A 325 -23.81 -19.02 11.41
N ARG A 326 -22.74 -19.41 12.11
CA ARG A 326 -22.71 -20.64 12.91
C ARG A 326 -23.73 -20.61 14.04
N ALA A 327 -23.87 -19.49 14.75
CA ALA A 327 -24.88 -19.32 15.77
C ALA A 327 -26.30 -19.48 15.19
N LYS A 328 -26.57 -18.85 14.04
CA LYS A 328 -27.85 -18.98 13.32
C LYS A 328 -28.15 -20.43 12.89
N SER A 329 -27.15 -21.16 12.41
CA SER A 329 -27.33 -22.57 12.03
C SER A 329 -27.64 -23.45 13.25
N ARG A 330 -26.96 -23.23 14.37
CA ARG A 330 -27.25 -23.94 15.63
C ARG A 330 -28.67 -23.65 16.13
N PHE A 331 -29.08 -22.39 16.09
CA PHE A 331 -30.45 -21.97 16.41
C PHE A 331 -31.49 -22.75 15.59
N LEU A 332 -31.34 -22.80 14.26
CA LEU A 332 -32.30 -23.47 13.37
C LEU A 332 -32.32 -25.00 13.57
N ALA A 333 -31.15 -25.60 13.82
CA ALA A 333 -31.05 -27.02 14.11
C ALA A 333 -31.76 -27.39 15.42
N ASN A 334 -31.47 -26.69 16.51
CA ASN A 334 -32.12 -26.89 17.80
C ASN A 334 -33.63 -26.70 17.70
N MET A 335 -34.06 -25.68 16.95
CA MET A 335 -35.48 -25.44 16.69
C MET A 335 -36.19 -26.59 16.00
N SER A 336 -35.56 -27.15 14.97
CA SER A 336 -36.12 -28.28 14.25
C SER A 336 -36.28 -29.50 15.18
N HIS A 337 -35.34 -29.71 16.10
CA HIS A 337 -35.42 -30.79 17.08
C HIS A 337 -36.54 -30.58 18.11
N GLU A 338 -36.64 -29.39 18.69
CA GLU A 338 -37.66 -29.05 19.70
C GLU A 338 -39.08 -29.06 19.13
N LEU A 339 -39.28 -28.74 17.84
CA LEU A 339 -40.58 -28.84 17.18
C LEU A 339 -40.95 -30.28 16.83
N ARG A 340 -39.98 -31.11 16.44
CA ARG A 340 -40.22 -32.48 15.98
C ARG A 340 -40.67 -33.42 17.10
N THR A 341 -40.15 -33.26 18.30
CA THR A 341 -40.47 -34.12 19.46
C THR A 341 -41.96 -34.11 19.82
N PRO A 342 -42.60 -32.95 20.13
CA PRO A 342 -44.02 -32.91 20.44
C PRO A 342 -44.89 -33.28 19.23
N LEU A 343 -44.46 -32.92 18.01
CA LEU A 343 -45.18 -33.31 16.79
C LEU A 343 -45.22 -34.83 16.59
N ASN A 344 -44.10 -35.51 16.82
CA ASN A 344 -44.04 -36.97 16.75
C ASN A 344 -44.89 -37.64 17.84
N ALA A 345 -44.95 -37.05 19.03
CA ALA A 345 -45.84 -37.53 20.11
C ALA A 345 -47.32 -37.41 19.71
N ILE A 346 -47.72 -36.25 19.16
CA ILE A 346 -49.08 -36.02 18.63
C ILE A 346 -49.44 -37.07 17.57
N ILE A 347 -48.58 -37.24 16.57
CA ILE A 347 -48.79 -38.20 15.48
C ILE A 347 -48.87 -39.63 16.04
N GLY A 348 -47.90 -40.04 16.85
CA GLY A 348 -47.81 -41.40 17.40
C GLY A 348 -48.99 -41.78 18.28
N PHE A 349 -49.36 -40.92 19.25
CA PHE A 349 -50.53 -41.17 20.09
C PHE A 349 -51.83 -41.13 19.29
N SER A 350 -51.96 -40.22 18.31
CA SER A 350 -53.14 -40.20 17.44
C SER A 350 -53.25 -41.49 16.62
N GLU A 351 -52.14 -42.02 16.11
CA GLU A 351 -52.11 -43.25 15.31
C GLU A 351 -52.44 -44.50 16.15
N VAL A 352 -51.94 -44.57 17.39
CA VAL A 352 -52.32 -45.60 18.38
C VAL A 352 -53.84 -45.58 18.62
N MET A 353 -54.41 -44.36 18.71
CA MET A 353 -55.83 -44.18 18.92
C MET A 353 -56.65 -44.59 17.68
N THR A 354 -56.26 -44.14 16.49
CA THR A 354 -56.94 -44.42 15.21
C THR A 354 -56.89 -45.89 14.83
N ARG A 355 -55.79 -46.59 15.12
CA ARG A 355 -55.64 -48.03 14.81
C ARG A 355 -56.26 -48.96 15.84
N GLU A 356 -56.86 -48.42 16.91
CA GLU A 356 -57.45 -49.22 18.00
C GLU A 356 -56.47 -50.29 18.53
N MET A 357 -55.17 -49.98 18.65
CA MET A 357 -54.13 -50.98 18.96
C MET A 357 -54.32 -51.70 20.31
N PHE A 358 -55.13 -51.14 21.21
CA PHE A 358 -55.49 -51.72 22.51
C PHE A 358 -56.97 -52.12 22.60
N GLY A 359 -57.66 -52.26 21.46
CA GLY A 359 -59.09 -52.55 21.36
C GLY A 359 -59.98 -51.31 21.29
N PRO A 360 -61.29 -51.45 21.53
CA PRO A 360 -62.24 -50.34 21.48
C PRO A 360 -61.84 -49.19 22.41
N VAL A 361 -62.23 -47.96 22.04
CA VAL A 361 -61.90 -46.75 22.80
C VAL A 361 -62.28 -46.87 24.28
N GLY A 362 -61.26 -46.96 25.13
CA GLY A 362 -61.37 -47.14 26.59
C GLY A 362 -60.55 -46.13 27.39
N PRO A 363 -60.40 -46.31 28.71
CA PRO A 363 -59.75 -45.34 29.61
C PRO A 363 -58.31 -44.97 29.21
N ARG A 364 -57.54 -45.92 28.65
CA ARG A 364 -56.18 -45.68 28.12
C ARG A 364 -56.14 -44.65 26.98
N TYR A 365 -57.19 -44.58 26.16
CA TYR A 365 -57.28 -43.62 25.06
C TYR A 365 -57.49 -42.20 25.57
N GLN A 366 -58.07 -42.02 26.78
CA GLN A 366 -58.16 -40.70 27.42
C GLN A 366 -56.78 -40.17 27.84
N GLU A 367 -55.89 -41.06 28.29
CA GLU A 367 -54.50 -40.70 28.60
C GLU A 367 -53.75 -40.24 27.34
N TYR A 368 -53.87 -40.97 26.22
CA TYR A 368 -53.29 -40.56 24.94
C TYR A 368 -53.88 -39.26 24.41
N SER A 369 -55.21 -39.07 24.51
CA SER A 369 -55.85 -37.80 24.15
C SER A 369 -55.30 -36.63 24.97
N ARG A 370 -55.06 -36.84 26.27
CA ARG A 370 -54.43 -35.85 27.14
C ARG A 370 -52.99 -35.54 26.70
N LEU A 371 -52.18 -36.57 26.42
CA LEU A 371 -50.81 -36.40 25.95
C LEU A 371 -50.72 -35.67 24.60
N ILE A 372 -51.66 -35.94 23.68
CA ILE A 372 -51.78 -35.20 22.41
C ILE A 372 -52.08 -33.73 22.68
N HIS A 373 -53.05 -33.43 23.55
CA HIS A 373 -53.42 -32.07 23.88
C HIS A 373 -52.26 -31.30 24.55
N GLU A 374 -51.58 -31.93 25.52
CA GLU A 374 -50.41 -31.37 26.20
C GLU A 374 -49.27 -31.11 25.22
N SER A 375 -48.97 -32.05 24.32
CA SER A 375 -47.95 -31.89 23.27
C SER A 375 -48.29 -30.76 22.29
N GLY A 376 -49.57 -30.63 21.90
CA GLY A 376 -50.05 -29.58 21.00
C GLY A 376 -50.00 -28.19 21.63
N ALA A 377 -50.39 -28.08 22.91
CA ALA A 377 -50.29 -26.85 23.67
C ALA A 377 -48.83 -26.40 23.81
N HIS A 378 -47.92 -27.35 24.11
CA HIS A 378 -46.49 -27.06 24.20
C HIS A 378 -45.90 -26.58 22.86
N LEU A 379 -46.26 -27.24 21.75
CA LEU A 379 -45.82 -26.84 20.41
C LEU A 379 -46.26 -25.40 20.06
N LEU A 380 -47.49 -25.02 20.41
CA LEU A 380 -48.00 -23.67 20.17
C LEU A 380 -47.25 -22.61 20.99
N GLU A 381 -46.94 -22.92 22.25
CA GLU A 381 -46.15 -22.05 23.13
C GLU A 381 -44.72 -21.84 22.60
N LEU A 382 -44.10 -22.92 22.10
CA LEU A 382 -42.81 -22.90 21.40
C LEU A 382 -42.86 -21.98 20.18
N ILE A 383 -43.84 -22.16 19.29
CA ILE A 383 -43.98 -21.34 18.07
C ILE A 383 -44.16 -19.86 18.42
N ASN A 384 -45.04 -19.55 19.38
CA ASN A 384 -45.26 -18.16 19.80
C ASN A 384 -43.99 -17.53 20.37
N SER A 385 -43.24 -18.27 21.20
CA SER A 385 -41.97 -17.80 21.76
C SER A 385 -40.93 -17.48 20.69
N VAL A 386 -40.87 -18.28 19.62
CA VAL A 386 -39.95 -18.07 18.48
C VAL A 386 -40.37 -16.86 17.64
N LEU A 387 -41.68 -16.70 17.42
CA LEU A 387 -42.22 -15.56 16.69
C LEU A 387 -41.97 -14.26 17.45
N ASP A 388 -42.15 -14.25 18.76
CA ASP A 388 -41.87 -13.09 19.60
C ASP A 388 -40.39 -12.76 19.58
N MET A 389 -39.50 -13.74 19.74
CA MET A 389 -38.05 -13.52 19.61
C MET A 389 -37.68 -12.96 18.23
N SER A 390 -38.24 -13.51 17.15
CA SER A 390 -37.98 -13.04 15.78
C SER A 390 -38.47 -11.61 15.54
N LYS A 391 -39.61 -11.23 16.12
CA LYS A 391 -40.12 -9.84 16.07
C LYS A 391 -39.22 -8.90 16.84
N ILE A 392 -38.70 -9.32 17.98
CA ILE A 392 -37.78 -8.52 18.80
C ILE A 392 -36.46 -8.31 18.03
N GLU A 393 -35.85 -9.36 17.48
CA GLU A 393 -34.60 -9.26 16.70
C GLU A 393 -34.76 -8.38 15.46
N ALA A 394 -35.92 -8.44 14.79
CA ALA A 394 -36.23 -7.60 13.64
C ALA A 394 -36.60 -6.15 14.02
N GLY A 395 -36.64 -5.80 15.31
CA GLY A 395 -37.05 -4.49 15.80
C GLY A 395 -38.52 -4.17 15.52
N LYS A 396 -39.37 -5.19 15.33
CA LYS A 396 -40.81 -5.07 15.02
C LYS A 396 -41.72 -5.33 16.22
N PHE A 397 -41.15 -5.64 17.39
CA PHE A 397 -41.92 -5.84 18.61
C PHE A 397 -42.18 -4.48 19.28
N GLU A 398 -43.45 -4.13 19.45
CA GLU A 398 -43.87 -2.88 20.09
C GLU A 398 -44.47 -3.17 21.47
N LEU A 399 -43.99 -2.45 22.49
CA LEU A 399 -44.52 -2.51 23.84
C LEU A 399 -45.78 -1.64 23.95
N ALA A 400 -46.87 -2.22 24.46
CA ALA A 400 -48.08 -1.50 24.81
C ALA A 400 -48.05 -1.14 26.30
N GLU A 401 -47.36 -0.04 26.63
CA GLU A 401 -47.22 0.39 28.02
C GLU A 401 -48.53 0.96 28.58
N GLU A 402 -48.93 0.49 29.76
CA GLU A 402 -50.09 0.97 30.49
C GLU A 402 -49.79 1.05 32.00
N LEU A 403 -50.61 1.79 32.73
CA LEU A 403 -50.56 1.87 34.20
C LEU A 403 -51.35 0.71 34.80
N PHE A 404 -50.72 -0.13 35.62
CA PHE A 404 -51.39 -1.28 36.26
C PHE A 404 -50.81 -1.63 37.64
N ASP A 405 -51.53 -2.45 38.41
CA ASP A 405 -51.05 -3.03 39.68
C ASP A 405 -50.24 -4.31 39.41
N LEU A 406 -48.93 -4.26 39.67
CA LEU A 406 -47.99 -5.37 39.57
C LEU A 406 -48.38 -6.54 40.50
N GLY A 407 -48.97 -6.25 41.65
CA GLY A 407 -49.53 -7.24 42.57
C GLY A 407 -50.58 -8.12 41.91
N ASP A 408 -51.49 -7.53 41.12
CA ASP A 408 -52.53 -8.27 40.42
C ASP A 408 -51.95 -9.15 39.31
N VAL A 409 -50.94 -8.64 38.60
CA VAL A 409 -50.25 -9.41 37.55
C VAL A 409 -49.46 -10.56 38.14
N ALA A 410 -48.77 -10.33 39.25
CA ALA A 410 -47.99 -11.35 39.93
C ALA A 410 -48.87 -12.41 40.60
N ASP A 411 -50.00 -12.02 41.21
CA ASP A 411 -51.00 -12.96 41.72
C ASP A 411 -51.59 -13.80 40.58
N SER A 412 -51.88 -13.19 39.43
CA SER A 412 -52.34 -13.91 38.24
C SER A 412 -51.31 -14.94 37.75
N ALA A 413 -50.01 -14.60 37.75
CA ALA A 413 -48.94 -15.52 37.37
C ALA A 413 -48.79 -16.68 38.38
N VAL A 414 -48.89 -16.40 39.67
CA VAL A 414 -48.85 -17.43 40.72
C VAL A 414 -50.08 -18.35 40.65
N ARG A 415 -51.28 -17.82 40.41
CA ARG A 415 -52.48 -18.64 40.22
C ARG A 415 -52.35 -19.59 39.03
N PHE A 416 -51.76 -19.12 37.93
CA PHE A 416 -51.51 -19.94 36.74
C PHE A 416 -50.62 -21.14 37.05
N LEU A 417 -49.65 -20.98 37.95
CA LEU A 417 -48.68 -22.02 38.33
C LEU A 417 -49.03 -22.78 39.62
N LYS A 418 -50.18 -22.50 40.23
CA LYS A 418 -50.61 -23.12 41.49
C LYS A 418 -50.66 -24.65 41.40
N ILE A 419 -51.36 -25.19 40.39
CA ILE A 419 -51.50 -26.65 40.22
C ILE A 419 -50.15 -27.32 39.91
N PRO A 420 -49.32 -26.83 38.96
CA PRO A 420 -47.96 -27.34 38.75
C PRO A 420 -47.09 -27.30 40.01
N ALA A 421 -47.14 -26.21 40.79
CA ALA A 421 -46.37 -26.07 42.01
C ALA A 421 -46.82 -27.04 43.11
N GLU A 422 -48.13 -27.23 43.30
CA GLU A 422 -48.70 -28.20 44.23
C GLU A 422 -48.29 -29.63 43.86
N ARG A 423 -48.33 -30.00 42.56
CA ARG A 423 -47.87 -31.30 42.07
C ARG A 423 -46.37 -31.52 42.28
N ALA A 424 -45.57 -30.46 42.15
CA ALA A 424 -44.13 -30.49 42.40
C ALA A 424 -43.77 -30.42 43.90
N GLY A 425 -44.75 -30.15 44.79
CA GLY A 425 -44.50 -29.95 46.21
C GLY A 425 -43.73 -28.67 46.54
N VAL A 426 -43.85 -27.63 45.70
CA VAL A 426 -43.11 -26.36 45.83
C VAL A 426 -44.05 -25.25 46.27
N ALA A 427 -43.65 -24.47 47.28
CA ALA A 427 -44.45 -23.34 47.76
C ALA A 427 -44.13 -22.04 47.01
N LEU A 428 -45.18 -21.35 46.54
CA LEU A 428 -45.06 -20.05 45.88
C LEU A 428 -45.36 -18.93 46.89
N LYS A 429 -44.47 -17.93 46.99
CA LYS A 429 -44.62 -16.76 47.86
C LYS A 429 -44.55 -15.47 47.07
N LEU A 430 -45.37 -14.49 47.47
CA LEU A 430 -45.42 -13.15 46.91
C LEU A 430 -45.16 -12.12 48.00
N ASP A 431 -44.21 -11.23 47.76
CA ASP A 431 -43.86 -10.13 48.66
C ASP A 431 -43.56 -8.87 47.84
N ILE A 432 -44.62 -8.11 47.54
CA ILE A 432 -44.55 -6.88 46.73
C ILE A 432 -44.70 -5.69 47.66
N ALA A 433 -43.71 -4.80 47.66
CA ALA A 433 -43.76 -3.59 48.47
C ALA A 433 -44.93 -2.69 48.02
N PRO A 434 -45.65 -2.04 48.95
CA PRO A 434 -46.77 -1.15 48.59
C PRO A 434 -46.39 -0.06 47.57
N SER A 435 -45.18 0.47 47.69
CA SER A 435 -44.59 1.48 46.81
C SER A 435 -44.11 0.93 45.45
N ALA A 436 -44.16 -0.38 45.23
CA ALA A 436 -43.87 -1.04 43.95
C ALA A 436 -45.11 -1.70 43.31
N ARG A 437 -46.31 -1.47 43.84
CA ARG A 437 -47.56 -2.01 43.25
C ARG A 437 -47.91 -1.33 41.95
N LEU A 438 -47.97 -0.01 41.91
CA LEU A 438 -48.37 0.70 40.70
C LEU A 438 -47.16 0.86 39.78
N VAL A 439 -47.26 0.41 38.53
CA VAL A 439 -46.16 0.45 37.55
C VAL A 439 -46.66 0.84 36.16
N PHE A 440 -45.78 1.47 35.37
CA PHE A 440 -46.06 1.88 33.97
C PHE A 440 -45.17 1.09 33.01
N ALA A 441 -45.71 0.00 32.44
CA ALA A 441 -44.99 -0.96 31.59
C ALA A 441 -45.98 -1.74 30.70
N ASP A 442 -45.51 -2.62 29.81
CA ASP A 442 -46.41 -3.54 29.11
C ASP A 442 -46.84 -4.67 30.05
N ARG A 443 -48.12 -4.65 30.44
CA ARG A 443 -48.72 -5.62 31.36
C ARG A 443 -48.58 -7.06 30.90
N ARG A 444 -48.68 -7.30 29.58
CA ARG A 444 -48.59 -8.65 28.99
C ARG A 444 -47.15 -9.14 29.02
N ALA A 445 -46.19 -8.28 28.67
CA ALA A 445 -44.77 -8.60 28.73
C ALA A 445 -44.30 -8.88 30.16
N VAL A 446 -44.71 -8.08 31.15
CA VAL A 446 -44.37 -8.30 32.56
C VAL A 446 -44.98 -9.61 33.06
N LYS A 447 -46.22 -9.93 32.68
CA LYS A 447 -46.82 -11.23 32.99
C LYS A 447 -46.01 -12.38 32.39
N GLN A 448 -45.58 -12.26 31.14
CA GLN A 448 -44.76 -13.27 30.47
C GLN A 448 -43.41 -13.46 31.18
N ILE A 449 -42.76 -12.38 31.60
CA ILE A 449 -41.53 -12.43 32.41
C ILE A 449 -41.77 -13.26 33.67
N LEU A 450 -42.81 -12.93 34.44
CA LEU A 450 -43.11 -13.62 35.70
C LEU A 450 -43.45 -15.09 35.49
N VAL A 451 -44.26 -15.43 34.49
CA VAL A 451 -44.63 -16.82 34.18
C VAL A 451 -43.40 -17.63 33.79
N ASN A 452 -42.51 -17.08 32.95
CA ASN A 452 -41.27 -17.76 32.55
C ASN A 452 -40.34 -18.02 33.75
N LEU A 453 -40.16 -17.02 34.62
CA LEU A 453 -39.29 -17.14 35.79
C LEU A 453 -39.87 -18.07 36.86
N LEU A 454 -41.17 -17.95 37.16
CA LEU A 454 -41.85 -18.82 38.12
C LEU A 454 -41.92 -20.27 37.62
N SER A 455 -42.19 -20.49 36.33
CA SER A 455 -42.20 -21.83 35.73
C SER A 455 -40.83 -22.51 35.88
N ASN A 456 -39.75 -21.77 35.58
CA ASN A 456 -38.39 -22.25 35.82
C ASN A 456 -38.15 -22.53 37.31
N GLY A 457 -38.56 -21.62 38.21
CA GLY A 457 -38.43 -21.82 39.65
C GLY A 457 -39.11 -23.10 40.14
N VAL A 458 -40.36 -23.34 39.74
CA VAL A 458 -41.11 -24.57 40.10
C VAL A 458 -40.44 -25.81 39.51
N LYS A 459 -40.01 -25.74 38.25
CA LYS A 459 -39.38 -26.84 37.55
C LYS A 459 -38.06 -27.28 38.21
N TYR A 460 -37.23 -26.34 38.66
CA TYR A 460 -35.88 -26.65 39.17
C TYR A 460 -35.78 -26.73 40.69
N THR A 461 -36.88 -26.48 41.40
CA THR A 461 -36.94 -26.62 42.86
C THR A 461 -37.41 -28.03 43.27
N PRO A 462 -36.67 -28.75 44.13
CA PRO A 462 -37.12 -30.02 44.69
C PRO A 462 -38.38 -29.88 45.58
N PRO A 463 -39.13 -30.97 45.83
CA PRO A 463 -40.27 -30.95 46.75
C PRO A 463 -39.86 -30.45 48.14
N GLY A 464 -40.70 -29.59 48.74
CA GLY A 464 -40.43 -28.91 50.01
C GLY A 464 -39.72 -27.55 49.87
N GLY A 465 -39.26 -27.19 48.67
CA GLY A 465 -38.63 -25.90 48.40
C GLY A 465 -39.63 -24.75 48.19
N VAL A 466 -39.09 -23.55 48.00
CA VAL A 466 -39.86 -22.30 47.87
C VAL A 466 -39.39 -21.50 46.66
N VAL A 467 -40.35 -20.89 45.96
CA VAL A 467 -40.11 -19.83 44.98
C VAL A 467 -40.78 -18.55 45.46
N THR A 468 -40.01 -17.48 45.61
CA THR A 468 -40.47 -16.19 46.12
C THR A 468 -40.34 -15.12 45.04
N VAL A 469 -41.43 -14.41 44.75
CA VAL A 469 -41.43 -13.19 43.94
C VAL A 469 -41.42 -12.00 44.86
N THR A 470 -40.42 -11.13 44.69
CA THR A 470 -40.32 -9.86 45.40
C THR A 470 -40.31 -8.71 44.42
N ALA A 471 -40.92 -7.59 44.78
CA ALA A 471 -40.79 -6.35 44.02
C ALA A 471 -40.52 -5.16 44.95
N ARG A 472 -39.54 -4.33 44.59
CA ARG A 472 -39.08 -3.18 45.38
C ARG A 472 -38.89 -1.94 44.49
N PRO A 473 -39.20 -0.74 44.98
CA PRO A 473 -38.90 0.50 44.27
C PRO A 473 -37.47 0.93 44.59
N GLU A 474 -36.58 0.81 43.61
CA GLU A 474 -35.21 1.29 43.70
C GLU A 474 -34.99 2.43 42.68
N LYS A 475 -33.99 2.33 41.80
CA LYS A 475 -33.80 3.20 40.63
C LYS A 475 -34.79 2.84 39.51
N GLY A 476 -36.08 2.75 39.85
CA GLY A 476 -37.13 2.14 39.03
C GLY A 476 -37.87 1.05 39.81
N ILE A 477 -38.29 0.00 39.11
CA ILE A 477 -38.89 -1.20 39.71
C ILE A 477 -37.92 -2.37 39.56
N GLU A 478 -37.54 -2.99 40.66
CA GLU A 478 -36.78 -4.25 40.65
C GLU A 478 -37.71 -5.40 41.03
N ILE A 479 -37.82 -6.39 40.14
CA ILE A 479 -38.60 -7.62 40.32
C ILE A 479 -37.62 -8.77 40.45
N THR A 480 -37.64 -9.45 41.59
CA THR A 480 -36.71 -10.54 41.88
C THR A 480 -37.48 -11.83 42.13
N VAL A 481 -37.16 -12.87 41.34
CA VAL A 481 -37.68 -14.23 41.52
C VAL A 481 -36.55 -15.09 42.07
N ARG A 482 -36.71 -15.57 43.30
CA ARG A 482 -35.75 -16.44 43.99
C ARG A 482 -36.34 -17.83 44.18
N ASP A 483 -35.61 -18.86 43.78
CA ASP A 483 -35.91 -20.25 44.11
C ASP A 483 -34.85 -20.84 45.05
N THR A 484 -35.21 -21.93 45.75
CA THR A 484 -34.31 -22.74 46.58
C THR A 484 -33.95 -24.06 45.88
N GLY A 485 -33.80 -24.03 44.56
CA GLY A 485 -33.60 -25.20 43.73
C GLY A 485 -32.17 -25.72 43.69
N THR A 486 -31.87 -26.55 42.70
CA THR A 486 -30.55 -27.19 42.53
C THR A 486 -29.41 -26.21 42.27
N GLY A 487 -29.74 -24.97 41.87
CA GLY A 487 -28.78 -23.98 41.44
C GLY A 487 -28.05 -24.35 40.14
N ILE A 488 -27.12 -23.48 39.73
CA ILE A 488 -26.42 -23.54 38.45
C ILE A 488 -24.93 -23.38 38.70
N SER A 489 -24.10 -24.15 37.98
CA SER A 489 -22.64 -24.04 38.08
C SER A 489 -22.14 -22.74 37.47
N LYS A 490 -20.99 -22.23 37.92
CA LYS A 490 -20.39 -21.00 37.37
C LYS A 490 -20.12 -21.12 35.86
N ALA A 491 -19.66 -22.29 35.39
CA ALA A 491 -19.39 -22.53 33.98
C ALA A 491 -20.66 -22.50 33.12
N ASP A 492 -21.76 -23.04 33.63
CA ASP A 492 -23.06 -23.04 32.93
C ASP A 492 -23.72 -21.65 32.97
N LEU A 493 -23.52 -20.90 34.06
CA LEU A 493 -24.11 -19.57 34.24
C LEU A 493 -23.59 -18.54 33.22
N GLU A 494 -22.34 -18.68 32.76
CA GLU A 494 -21.75 -17.83 31.72
C GLU A 494 -22.35 -18.08 30.33
N GLN A 495 -22.96 -19.25 30.11
CA GLN A 495 -23.58 -19.63 28.84
C GLN A 495 -25.07 -19.24 28.82
N LEU A 496 -25.75 -19.26 29.97
CA LEU A 496 -27.19 -19.05 30.05
C LEU A 496 -27.72 -17.67 29.59
N GLY A 497 -28.80 -17.74 28.82
CA GLY A 497 -29.58 -16.59 28.35
C GLY A 497 -29.32 -16.21 26.90
N GLN A 498 -28.53 -16.99 26.16
CA GLN A 498 -28.66 -17.07 24.72
C GLN A 498 -29.86 -17.97 24.35
N PRO A 499 -30.56 -17.73 23.23
CA PRO A 499 -31.68 -18.57 22.78
C PRO A 499 -31.25 -20.04 22.64
N PHE A 500 -32.06 -20.96 23.16
CA PHE A 500 -31.87 -22.43 23.07
C PHE A 500 -30.68 -23.00 23.83
N GLU A 501 -30.03 -22.24 24.70
CA GLU A 501 -29.02 -22.80 25.59
C GLU A 501 -29.65 -23.39 26.85
N GLN A 502 -29.26 -24.63 27.15
CA GLN A 502 -29.71 -25.39 28.33
C GLN A 502 -28.50 -26.04 29.00
N VAL A 503 -28.57 -26.13 30.33
CA VAL A 503 -27.55 -26.78 31.15
C VAL A 503 -27.50 -28.28 30.85
N GLN A 504 -26.35 -28.82 30.45
CA GLN A 504 -26.18 -30.22 30.01
C GLN A 504 -26.00 -31.24 31.15
N ASN A 505 -26.54 -31.00 32.35
CA ASN A 505 -26.37 -31.93 33.47
C ASN A 505 -27.36 -33.11 33.41
N ALA A 506 -26.88 -34.30 33.80
CA ALA A 506 -27.63 -35.56 33.72
C ALA A 506 -28.95 -35.58 34.54
N GLU A 507 -29.03 -34.80 35.63
CA GLU A 507 -30.24 -34.62 36.45
C GLU A 507 -31.21 -33.56 35.90
N VAL A 508 -30.73 -32.69 34.99
CA VAL A 508 -31.51 -31.63 34.33
C VAL A 508 -32.11 -32.12 33.01
N ARG A 509 -31.48 -33.11 32.34
CA ARG A 509 -31.95 -33.74 31.09
C ARG A 509 -33.35 -34.34 31.16
N THR A 510 -33.84 -34.72 32.33
CA THR A 510 -35.17 -35.31 32.50
C THR A 510 -36.29 -34.26 32.54
N LYS A 511 -35.98 -32.97 32.63
CA LYS A 511 -36.99 -31.90 32.74
C LYS A 511 -37.06 -31.09 31.44
N GLU A 512 -38.07 -31.36 30.60
CA GLU A 512 -38.32 -30.68 29.31
C GLU A 512 -38.36 -29.16 29.44
N GLY A 513 -37.56 -28.44 28.66
CA GLY A 513 -37.55 -26.98 28.58
C GLY A 513 -37.12 -26.55 27.19
N THR A 514 -37.48 -25.35 26.79
CA THR A 514 -37.27 -24.86 25.43
C THR A 514 -35.98 -24.05 25.27
N GLY A 515 -35.32 -23.69 26.38
CA GLY A 515 -34.15 -22.78 26.39
C GLY A 515 -34.46 -21.35 25.93
N LEU A 516 -35.72 -21.03 25.61
CA LEU A 516 -36.15 -19.70 25.15
C LEU A 516 -36.60 -18.77 26.28
N GLY A 517 -37.09 -19.33 27.39
CA GLY A 517 -37.75 -18.55 28.43
C GLY A 517 -36.87 -17.44 29.03
N LEU A 518 -35.60 -17.76 29.33
CA LEU A 518 -34.66 -16.78 29.90
C LEU A 518 -34.18 -15.75 28.86
N ALA A 519 -33.98 -16.17 27.62
CA ALA A 519 -33.63 -15.27 26.52
C ALA A 519 -34.76 -14.25 26.27
N LEU A 520 -36.03 -14.71 26.29
CA LEU A 520 -37.19 -13.84 26.18
C LEU A 520 -37.30 -12.87 27.37
N VAL A 521 -37.03 -13.33 28.60
CA VAL A 521 -37.01 -12.44 29.78
C VAL A 521 -35.96 -11.33 29.61
N LYS A 522 -34.73 -11.67 29.21
CA LYS A 522 -33.67 -10.70 28.95
C LYS A 522 -34.10 -9.70 27.87
N ALA A 523 -34.63 -10.20 26.76
CA ALA A 523 -35.10 -9.37 25.65
C ALA A 523 -36.23 -8.41 26.04
N LEU A 524 -37.26 -8.90 26.74
CA LEU A 524 -38.37 -8.08 27.24
C LEU A 524 -37.89 -7.03 28.24
N ALA A 525 -36.95 -7.37 29.14
CA ALA A 525 -36.38 -6.41 30.09
C ALA A 525 -35.59 -5.29 29.40
N VAL A 526 -34.76 -5.63 28.41
CA VAL A 526 -34.01 -4.67 27.59
C VAL A 526 -34.96 -3.77 26.80
N MET A 527 -36.04 -4.30 26.24
CA MET A 527 -37.05 -3.48 25.58
C MET A 527 -37.70 -2.47 26.52
N HIS A 528 -37.87 -2.78 27.81
CA HIS A 528 -38.33 -1.80 28.81
C HIS A 528 -37.22 -0.80 29.24
N GLY A 529 -36.07 -0.79 28.56
CA GLY A 529 -34.91 0.05 28.86
C GLY A 529 -34.13 -0.40 30.09
N GLY A 530 -34.30 -1.66 30.50
CA GLY A 530 -33.71 -2.25 31.70
C GLY A 530 -32.80 -3.44 31.42
N GLU A 531 -32.64 -4.31 32.40
CA GLU A 531 -31.82 -5.52 32.29
C GLU A 531 -32.38 -6.67 33.14
N ALA A 532 -31.98 -7.90 32.81
CA ALA A 532 -32.24 -9.07 33.63
C ALA A 532 -30.91 -9.76 34.00
N VAL A 533 -30.63 -9.85 35.30
CA VAL A 533 -29.40 -10.39 35.87
C VAL A 533 -29.69 -11.69 36.59
N LEU A 534 -28.83 -12.69 36.40
CA LEU A 534 -28.94 -14.01 37.00
C LEU A 534 -27.82 -14.22 38.02
N ALA A 535 -28.16 -14.66 39.23
CA ALA A 535 -27.21 -15.09 40.25
C ALA A 535 -27.64 -16.47 40.77
N SER A 536 -26.71 -17.42 40.79
CA SER A 536 -27.00 -18.81 41.20
C SER A 536 -25.74 -19.46 41.73
N ALA A 537 -25.91 -20.40 42.66
CA ALA A 537 -24.85 -21.28 43.14
C ALA A 537 -25.41 -22.70 43.30
N LEU A 538 -24.60 -23.70 42.95
CA LEU A 538 -24.96 -25.12 43.09
C LEU A 538 -25.42 -25.43 44.53
N GLY A 539 -26.64 -25.96 44.66
CA GLY A 539 -27.27 -26.33 45.92
C GLY A 539 -27.95 -25.19 46.69
N GLU A 540 -27.78 -23.93 46.29
CA GLU A 540 -28.37 -22.77 46.97
C GLU A 540 -29.62 -22.20 46.26
N GLY A 541 -29.84 -22.59 45.00
CA GLY A 541 -30.93 -22.12 44.17
C GLY A 541 -30.53 -20.95 43.25
N THR A 542 -31.52 -20.33 42.62
CA THR A 542 -31.31 -19.27 41.61
C THR A 542 -32.11 -18.02 41.94
N ILE A 543 -31.50 -16.86 41.66
CA ILE A 543 -32.08 -15.54 41.80
C ILE A 543 -32.02 -14.86 40.43
N VAL A 544 -33.19 -14.54 39.89
CA VAL A 544 -33.29 -13.70 38.68
C VAL A 544 -33.83 -12.34 39.07
N THR A 545 -33.06 -11.30 38.75
CA THR A 545 -33.38 -9.90 39.06
C THR A 545 -33.67 -9.15 37.77
N VAL A 546 -34.90 -8.68 37.60
CA VAL A 546 -35.34 -7.89 36.45
C VAL A 546 -35.51 -6.43 36.88
N ARG A 547 -34.70 -5.55 36.29
CA ARG A 547 -34.71 -4.12 36.59
C ARG A 547 -35.44 -3.38 35.48
N LEU A 548 -36.46 -2.62 35.85
CA LEU A 548 -37.26 -1.79 34.94
C LEU A 548 -37.12 -0.33 35.37
N PRO A 549 -36.08 0.39 34.91
CA PRO A 549 -35.73 1.71 35.43
C PRO A 549 -36.83 2.75 35.18
N HIS A 550 -37.55 2.60 34.07
CA HIS A 550 -38.61 3.53 33.67
C HIS A 550 -40.00 3.12 34.18
N ALA A 551 -40.17 1.98 34.85
CA ALA A 551 -41.50 1.49 35.24
C ALA A 551 -42.08 2.15 36.49
N ALA A 552 -41.26 2.88 37.27
CA ALA A 552 -41.70 3.50 38.51
C ALA A 552 -42.56 4.75 38.26
N VAL A 553 -43.61 4.90 39.07
CA VAL A 553 -44.55 6.01 39.02
C VAL A 553 -44.65 6.72 40.36
N ASN A 554 -45.06 8.00 40.34
CA ASN A 554 -45.36 8.76 41.55
C ASN A 554 -46.74 8.35 42.11
N ALA A 555 -47.11 8.92 43.26
CA ALA A 555 -48.40 8.65 43.91
C ALA A 555 -49.65 9.04 43.08
N LYS A 556 -49.47 9.81 41.98
CA LYS A 556 -50.51 10.18 41.03
C LYS A 556 -50.57 9.27 39.80
N GLY A 557 -49.70 8.26 39.71
CA GLY A 557 -49.60 7.35 38.56
C GLY A 557 -48.80 7.91 37.38
N GLU A 558 -48.08 9.02 37.55
CA GLU A 558 -47.24 9.62 36.51
C GLU A 558 -45.84 9.02 36.56
N ARG A 559 -45.25 8.77 35.39
CA ARG A 559 -43.93 8.14 35.24
C ARG A 559 -42.83 9.02 35.85
N LEU A 560 -42.00 8.44 36.73
CA LEU A 560 -40.93 9.17 37.41
C LEU A 560 -39.75 9.52 36.47
N SER A 561 -39.61 8.83 35.35
CA SER A 561 -38.59 9.10 34.34
C SER A 561 -39.21 9.29 32.96
N THR A 562 -38.68 10.25 32.19
CA THR A 562 -39.10 10.53 30.80
C THR A 562 -38.27 9.78 29.75
N GLY A 563 -37.44 8.80 30.16
CA GLY A 563 -36.60 8.02 29.26
C GLY A 563 -37.43 7.27 28.22
N LYS A 564 -37.08 7.46 26.93
CA LYS A 564 -37.71 6.70 25.84
C LYS A 564 -37.19 5.27 25.86
N VAL A 565 -38.13 4.34 25.90
CA VAL A 565 -37.94 2.92 25.58
C VAL A 565 -37.22 2.82 24.23
N LEU A 566 -36.00 2.25 24.24
CA LEU A 566 -35.17 2.11 23.05
C LEU A 566 -35.82 1.08 22.11
N PRO A 567 -35.94 1.36 20.80
CA PRO A 567 -36.19 0.30 19.83
C PRO A 567 -35.00 -0.68 19.89
N PHE A 568 -35.27 -1.96 20.14
CA PHE A 568 -34.25 -3.00 20.15
C PHE A 568 -33.63 -3.07 18.75
N ARG A 569 -32.43 -2.49 18.59
CA ARG A 569 -31.55 -2.81 17.47
C ARG A 569 -30.59 -3.86 18.00
N ALA A 570 -30.73 -5.09 17.51
CA ALA A 570 -29.64 -6.06 17.61
C ALA A 570 -28.40 -5.39 17.00
N ALA A 571 -27.34 -5.26 17.81
CA ALA A 571 -26.04 -4.79 17.36
C ALA A 571 -25.39 -5.81 16.43
#